data_AF-A0AAU3I9L1-F1
#
_entry.id   AF-A0AAU3I9L1-F1
#
_cell.length_a   1.000
_cell.length_b   1.000
_cell.length_c   1.000
_cell.angle_alpha   90.00
_cell.angle_beta   90.00
_cell.angle_gamma   90.00
#
_symmetry.space_group_name_H-M   'P 1'
#
loop_
_entity.id
_entity.type
_entity.pdbx_description
1 polymer ?
#
loop_
_entity_poly.entity_id
_entity_poly.type
_entity_poly.pdbx_seq_one_letter_code
_entity_poly.pdbx_strand_id
1 'polypeptide(L)'
;MSSLASTIDDQFAAIGQQYYPGSTRPLVRHRNRLNTGAAQPAADTGAWDAKPRTYVVSGVSTEFFTVGDLAAALGRRPVTIRKWERDGIIPKSTYQSPGKDGDVRGRRRLYTRPQVEGMVRIAYEEGVLVSHQKPIKGTAFTERVIALFKALAGDE
;
A
#
# COMPACT_ATOMS: atom_id res chain seq x y z
N MET A 1 -22.62 -22.16 -56.55
CA MET A 1 -23.08 -21.36 -55.41
C MET A 1 -22.11 -21.55 -54.25
N SER A 2 -21.68 -20.44 -53.64
CA SER A 2 -21.18 -20.30 -52.27
C SER A 2 -20.07 -21.23 -51.77
N SER A 3 -18.81 -20.94 -52.09
CA SER A 3 -17.68 -21.46 -51.29
C SER A 3 -16.52 -20.47 -51.08
N LEU A 4 -16.52 -19.29 -51.72
CA LEU A 4 -15.44 -18.30 -51.56
C LEU A 4 -15.84 -17.09 -50.71
N ALA A 5 -17.14 -16.78 -50.60
CA ALA A 5 -17.62 -15.65 -49.81
C ALA A 5 -17.51 -15.91 -48.30
N SER A 6 -17.81 -17.14 -47.83
CA SER A 6 -17.72 -17.48 -46.41
C SER A 6 -16.28 -17.44 -45.89
N THR A 7 -15.30 -17.78 -46.73
CA THR A 7 -13.87 -17.76 -46.35
C THR A 7 -13.35 -16.35 -46.08
N ILE A 8 -13.87 -15.33 -46.77
CA ILE A 8 -13.45 -13.94 -46.59
C ILE A 8 -14.11 -13.34 -45.35
N ASP A 9 -15.39 -13.62 -45.12
CA ASP A 9 -16.11 -13.14 -43.93
C ASP A 9 -15.56 -13.74 -42.63
N ASP A 10 -15.17 -15.03 -42.64
CA ASP A 10 -14.52 -15.69 -41.50
C ASP A 10 -13.12 -15.11 -41.20
N GLN A 11 -12.37 -14.72 -42.24
CA GLN A 11 -11.08 -14.06 -42.09
C GLN A 11 -11.20 -12.63 -41.55
N PHE A 12 -12.25 -11.89 -41.94
CA PHE A 12 -12.55 -10.57 -41.36
C PHE A 12 -12.98 -10.65 -39.89
N ALA A 13 -13.78 -11.67 -39.53
CA ALA A 13 -14.17 -11.91 -38.14
C ALA A 13 -12.99 -12.22 -37.22
N ALA A 14 -11.94 -12.89 -37.72
CA ALA A 14 -10.73 -13.20 -36.97
C ALA A 14 -9.87 -11.94 -36.69
N ILE A 15 -9.78 -11.00 -37.63
CA ILE A 15 -8.99 -9.77 -37.49
C ILE A 15 -9.70 -8.75 -36.58
N GLY A 16 -11.04 -8.66 -36.66
CA GLY A 16 -11.86 -7.75 -35.86
C GLY A 16 -11.78 -7.96 -34.35
N GLN A 17 -11.26 -9.09 -33.88
CA GLN A 17 -11.06 -9.37 -32.45
C GLN A 17 -9.68 -8.91 -31.92
N GLN A 18 -8.73 -8.60 -32.80
CA GLN A 18 -7.35 -8.25 -32.44
C GLN A 18 -7.02 -6.77 -32.57
N TYR A 19 -7.76 -6.00 -33.35
CA TYR A 19 -7.49 -4.58 -33.63
C TYR A 19 -8.76 -3.74 -33.56
N TYR A 20 -8.64 -2.47 -33.18
CA TYR A 20 -9.78 -1.55 -33.15
C TYR A 20 -10.16 -1.17 -34.60
N PRO A 21 -11.45 -1.20 -35.00
CA PRO A 21 -11.84 -0.83 -36.36
C PRO A 21 -11.38 0.60 -36.69
N GLY A 22 -10.61 0.75 -37.78
CA GLY A 22 -10.00 2.04 -38.20
C GLY A 22 -8.62 2.34 -37.61
N SER A 23 -7.99 1.41 -36.88
CA SER A 23 -6.67 1.62 -36.27
C SER A 23 -5.80 0.37 -36.38
N THR A 24 -4.53 0.55 -36.80
CA THR A 24 -3.51 -0.50 -36.79
C THR A 24 -2.97 -0.81 -35.37
N ARG A 25 -3.57 -0.24 -34.32
CA ARG A 25 -3.18 -0.51 -32.94
C ARG A 25 -3.82 -1.80 -32.45
N PRO A 26 -3.04 -2.79 -31.98
CA PRO A 26 -3.58 -4.02 -31.42
C PRO A 26 -4.36 -3.71 -30.14
N LEU A 27 -5.50 -4.40 -29.97
CA LEU A 27 -6.34 -4.31 -28.79
C LEU A 27 -5.59 -4.94 -27.60
N VAL A 28 -4.90 -4.11 -26.82
CA VAL A 28 -4.27 -4.55 -25.56
C VAL A 28 -5.38 -4.84 -24.56
N ARG A 29 -5.85 -6.10 -24.52
CA ARG A 29 -6.63 -6.60 -23.39
C ARG A 29 -5.71 -6.56 -22.18
N HIS A 30 -5.79 -5.50 -21.37
CA HIS A 30 -5.03 -5.41 -20.13
C HIS A 30 -5.31 -6.66 -19.27
N ARG A 31 -4.37 -7.60 -19.27
CA ARG A 31 -4.36 -8.83 -18.46
C ARG A 31 -4.36 -8.54 -16.95
N ASN A 32 -4.30 -7.27 -16.55
CA ASN A 32 -4.30 -6.86 -15.16
C ASN A 32 -5.68 -6.85 -14.49
N ARG A 33 -6.79 -7.10 -15.20
CA ARG A 33 -8.11 -7.21 -14.55
C ARG A 33 -8.37 -8.60 -13.93
N LEU A 34 -7.46 -9.56 -14.13
CA LEU A 34 -7.52 -10.90 -13.52
C LEU A 34 -6.52 -11.10 -12.38
N ASN A 35 -6.02 -10.02 -11.76
CA ASN A 35 -5.41 -10.12 -10.44
C ASN A 35 -6.50 -10.16 -9.35
N THR A 36 -7.48 -11.06 -9.55
CA THR A 36 -8.42 -11.58 -8.54
C THR A 36 -7.79 -12.79 -7.85
N GLY A 37 -6.46 -12.88 -7.84
CA GLY A 37 -5.79 -13.63 -6.79
C GLY A 37 -6.12 -12.90 -5.51
N ALA A 38 -6.98 -13.51 -4.68
CA ALA A 38 -7.26 -13.08 -3.32
C ALA A 38 -5.98 -12.51 -2.73
N ALA A 39 -6.05 -11.27 -2.25
CA ALA A 39 -4.92 -10.61 -1.61
C ALA A 39 -4.26 -11.65 -0.71
N GLN A 40 -3.00 -12.03 -1.01
CA GLN A 40 -2.27 -12.95 -0.16
C GLN A 40 -2.47 -12.42 1.27
N PRO A 41 -3.03 -13.22 2.19
CA PRO A 41 -3.24 -12.77 3.55
C PRO A 41 -1.90 -12.22 4.01
N ALA A 42 -1.92 -11.00 4.54
CA ALA A 42 -0.72 -10.35 5.05
C ALA A 42 0.02 -11.37 5.90
N ALA A 43 1.28 -11.63 5.56
CA ALA A 43 2.13 -12.62 6.22
C ALA A 43 1.95 -12.54 7.75
N ASP A 44 1.79 -13.70 8.39
CA ASP A 44 1.59 -13.92 9.83
C ASP A 44 1.58 -12.64 10.67
N THR A 45 0.39 -12.09 10.89
CA THR A 45 0.12 -10.78 11.53
C THR A 45 0.78 -10.63 12.91
N GLY A 46 1.27 -11.72 13.52
CA GLY A 46 1.80 -11.74 14.88
C GLY A 46 3.27 -11.34 15.05
N ALA A 47 4.09 -11.29 14.01
CA ALA A 47 5.55 -11.13 14.16
C ALA A 47 6.12 -9.82 13.58
N TRP A 48 5.32 -8.75 13.49
CA TRP A 48 5.78 -7.48 12.92
C TRP A 48 6.90 -6.82 13.75
N ASP A 49 7.00 -7.15 15.04
CA ASP A 49 7.96 -6.57 15.97
C ASP A 49 9.16 -7.48 16.29
N ALA A 50 9.30 -8.61 15.58
CA ALA A 50 10.33 -9.61 15.87
C ALA A 50 11.77 -9.14 15.60
N LYS A 51 11.97 -8.14 14.73
CA LYS A 51 13.29 -7.63 14.32
C LYS A 51 13.31 -6.10 14.22
N PRO A 52 13.23 -5.38 15.35
CA PRO A 52 13.30 -3.92 15.35
C PRO A 52 14.69 -3.45 14.87
N ARG A 53 14.72 -2.28 14.24
CA ARG A 53 15.96 -1.56 13.95
C ARG A 53 16.25 -0.58 15.07
N THR A 54 17.40 -0.69 15.69
CA THR A 54 17.78 0.22 16.78
C THR A 54 18.61 1.37 16.24
N TYR A 55 18.20 2.60 16.53
CA TYR A 55 18.97 3.82 16.23
C TYR A 55 18.99 4.72 17.46
N VAL A 56 20.06 5.51 17.60
CA VAL A 56 20.15 6.52 18.68
C VAL A 56 19.55 7.82 18.17
N VAL A 57 18.53 8.33 18.85
CA VAL A 57 17.91 9.63 18.58
C VAL A 57 17.95 10.44 19.87
N SER A 58 18.48 11.65 19.81
CA SER A 58 18.63 12.54 20.97
C SER A 58 19.35 11.88 22.17
N GLY A 59 20.34 11.02 21.90
CA GLY A 59 21.09 10.29 22.92
C GLY A 59 20.40 9.05 23.48
N VAL A 60 19.18 8.73 23.05
CA VAL A 60 18.40 7.58 23.52
C VAL A 60 18.33 6.50 22.44
N SER A 61 18.68 5.27 22.81
CA SER A 61 18.51 4.09 21.95
C SER A 61 17.02 3.82 21.76
N THR A 62 16.53 3.99 20.53
CA THR A 62 15.12 3.89 20.16
C THR A 62 14.91 2.81 19.11
N GLU A 63 13.84 2.03 19.27
CA GLU A 63 13.42 1.02 18.30
C GLU A 63 12.62 1.64 17.16
N PHE A 64 12.92 1.19 15.95
CA PHE A 64 12.30 1.62 14.71
C PHE A 64 11.86 0.45 13.85
N PHE A 65 10.75 0.68 13.15
CA PHE A 65 10.08 -0.26 12.28
C PHE A 65 9.94 0.35 10.89
N THR A 66 10.08 -0.48 9.86
CA THR A 66 9.95 -0.05 8.48
C THR A 66 8.48 0.05 8.06
N VAL A 67 8.22 0.61 6.89
CA VAL A 67 6.89 0.57 6.25
C VAL A 67 6.38 -0.87 6.08
N GLY A 68 7.29 -1.85 5.89
CA GLY A 68 6.92 -3.25 5.79
C GLY A 68 6.34 -3.78 7.10
N ASP A 69 6.99 -3.45 8.20
CA ASP A 69 6.60 -3.89 9.55
C ASP A 69 5.29 -3.22 9.98
N LEU A 70 5.13 -1.91 9.74
CA LEU A 70 3.85 -1.21 9.96
C LEU A 70 2.71 -1.80 9.11
N ALA A 71 3.01 -2.15 7.86
CA ALA A 71 2.02 -2.78 6.99
C ALA A 71 1.61 -4.17 7.50
N ALA A 72 2.57 -4.97 7.98
CA ALA A 72 2.29 -6.25 8.61
C ALA A 72 1.43 -6.09 9.87
N ALA A 73 1.77 -5.13 10.74
CA ALA A 73 1.02 -4.83 11.96
C ALA A 73 -0.45 -4.45 11.68
N LEU A 74 -0.70 -3.72 10.59
CA LEU A 74 -2.04 -3.31 10.16
C LEU A 74 -2.73 -4.33 9.24
N GLY A 75 -2.12 -5.47 8.94
CA GLY A 75 -2.67 -6.44 7.98
C GLY A 75 -2.87 -5.85 6.57
N ARG A 76 -2.02 -4.90 6.16
CA ARG A 76 -2.09 -4.20 4.86
C ARG A 76 -0.85 -4.45 4.02
N ARG A 77 -0.93 -4.03 2.75
CA ARG A 77 0.23 -4.00 1.85
C ARG A 77 1.03 -2.71 2.07
N PRO A 78 2.37 -2.73 1.98
CA PRO A 78 3.20 -1.53 2.09
C PRO A 78 2.83 -0.40 1.12
N VAL A 79 2.30 -0.75 -0.06
CA VAL A 79 1.81 0.24 -1.05
C VAL A 79 0.60 1.02 -0.51
N THR A 80 -0.25 0.38 0.28
CA THR A 80 -1.41 1.03 0.93
C THR A 80 -0.94 2.06 1.94
N ILE A 81 0.04 1.71 2.79
CA ILE A 81 0.61 2.64 3.77
C ILE A 81 1.21 3.87 3.06
N ARG A 82 2.01 3.67 2.01
CA ARG A 82 2.55 4.79 1.20
C ARG A 82 1.47 5.63 0.55
N LYS A 83 0.35 5.02 0.16
CA LYS A 83 -0.80 5.74 -0.37
C LYS A 83 -1.45 6.57 0.74
N TRP A 84 -1.66 6.01 1.92
CA TRP A 84 -2.20 6.76 3.07
C TRP A 84 -1.33 7.96 3.45
N GLU A 85 -0.01 7.82 3.44
CA GLU A 85 0.90 8.97 3.67
C GLU A 85 0.76 10.05 2.59
N ARG A 86 0.63 9.65 1.32
CA ARG A 86 0.49 10.59 0.19
C ARG A 86 -0.84 11.33 0.25
N ASP A 87 -1.89 10.61 0.59
CA ASP A 87 -3.27 11.11 0.63
C ASP A 87 -3.56 11.85 1.95
N GLY A 88 -2.59 11.92 2.88
CA GLY A 88 -2.74 12.61 4.17
C GLY A 88 -3.60 11.86 5.20
N ILE A 89 -3.91 10.59 4.94
CA ILE A 89 -4.68 9.73 5.86
C ILE A 89 -3.86 9.42 7.12
N ILE A 90 -2.55 9.28 6.97
CA ILE A 90 -1.58 9.20 8.06
C ILE A 90 -0.46 10.21 7.82
N PRO A 91 0.17 10.75 8.87
CA PRO A 91 1.34 11.59 8.73
C PRO A 91 2.49 10.87 8.02
N LYS A 92 3.33 11.64 7.33
CA LYS A 92 4.61 11.11 6.84
C LYS A 92 5.48 10.74 8.03
N SER A 93 6.24 9.66 7.89
CA SER A 93 7.25 9.26 8.86
C SER A 93 8.25 10.39 9.16
N THR A 94 8.40 10.71 10.45
CA THR A 94 9.33 11.71 10.98
C THR A 94 10.79 11.29 10.79
N TYR A 95 11.05 9.98 10.84
CA TYR A 95 12.40 9.43 10.85
C TYR A 95 12.72 8.70 9.55
N GLN A 96 13.94 8.86 9.06
CA GLN A 96 14.39 8.13 7.88
C GLN A 96 15.76 7.51 8.12
N SER A 97 15.93 6.25 7.73
CA SER A 97 17.26 5.67 7.67
C SER A 97 18.06 6.33 6.55
N PRO A 98 19.37 6.56 6.73
CA PRO A 98 20.23 6.96 5.63
C PRO A 98 20.23 5.86 4.55
N GLY A 99 20.35 6.27 3.29
CA GLY A 99 20.67 5.35 2.21
C GLY A 99 22.15 4.95 2.26
N LYS A 100 22.49 3.89 1.52
CA LYS A 100 23.90 3.49 1.36
C LYS A 100 24.68 4.65 0.73
N ASP A 101 25.83 4.97 1.30
CA ASP A 101 26.74 6.02 0.80
C ASP A 101 26.07 7.39 0.59
N GLY A 102 25.03 7.69 1.37
CA GLY A 102 24.29 8.96 1.28
C GLY A 102 23.25 9.03 0.15
N ASP A 103 23.03 7.94 -0.61
CA ASP A 103 22.05 7.92 -1.70
C ASP A 103 20.63 8.20 -1.17
N VAL A 104 20.02 9.28 -1.66
CA VAL A 104 18.66 9.69 -1.33
C VAL A 104 17.65 8.60 -1.68
N ARG A 105 17.88 7.82 -2.75
CA ARG A 105 16.98 6.72 -3.18
C ARG A 105 17.01 5.55 -2.19
N GLY A 106 18.08 5.42 -1.41
CA GLY A 106 18.24 4.40 -0.38
C GLY A 106 17.52 4.70 0.93
N ARG A 107 17.01 5.93 1.14
CA ARG A 107 16.37 6.32 2.39
C ARG A 107 15.09 5.53 2.64
N ARG A 108 14.94 5.00 3.85
CA ARG A 108 13.75 4.24 4.26
C ARG A 108 13.03 4.96 5.38
N ARG A 109 11.71 5.01 5.32
CA ARG A 109 10.86 5.55 6.39
C ARG A 109 10.90 4.63 7.60
N LEU A 110 10.96 5.24 8.77
CA LEU A 110 11.04 4.57 10.06
C LEU A 110 9.92 5.08 10.97
N TYR A 111 9.27 4.17 11.67
CA TYR A 111 8.26 4.46 12.69
C TYR A 111 8.73 3.93 14.02
N THR A 112 8.47 4.64 15.11
CA THR A 112 8.80 4.16 16.46
C THR A 112 7.78 3.13 16.92
N ARG A 113 8.13 2.31 17.93
CA ARG A 113 7.17 1.36 18.54
C ARG A 113 5.85 2.03 18.94
N PRO A 114 5.84 3.17 19.67
CA PRO A 114 4.60 3.83 20.08
C PRO A 114 3.76 4.33 18.89
N GLN A 115 4.40 4.72 17.78
CA GLN A 115 3.69 5.09 16.56
C GLN A 115 2.96 3.88 15.96
N VAL A 116 3.65 2.74 15.83
CA VAL A 116 3.05 1.53 15.24
C VAL A 116 1.92 1.01 16.12
N GLU A 117 2.17 0.80 17.40
CA GLU A 117 1.18 0.28 18.35
C GLU A 117 -0.02 1.21 18.50
N GLY A 118 0.22 2.52 18.59
CA GLY A 118 -0.85 3.51 18.66
C GLY A 118 -1.71 3.52 17.39
N MET A 119 -1.11 3.42 16.20
CA MET A 119 -1.86 3.32 14.95
C MET A 119 -2.69 2.04 14.88
N VAL A 120 -2.12 0.90 15.28
CA VAL A 120 -2.84 -0.38 15.32
C VAL A 120 -4.04 -0.28 16.25
N ARG A 121 -3.85 0.23 17.47
CA ARG A 121 -4.93 0.44 18.44
C ARG A 121 -6.05 1.31 17.86
N ILE A 122 -5.73 2.49 17.32
CA ILE A 122 -6.72 3.39 16.71
C ILE A 122 -7.42 2.69 15.54
N ALA A 123 -6.70 1.98 14.68
CA ALA A 123 -7.29 1.29 13.54
C ALA A 123 -8.28 0.18 13.95
N TYR A 124 -8.01 -0.53 15.04
CA TYR A 124 -8.94 -1.49 15.63
C TYR A 124 -10.18 -0.81 16.22
N GLU A 125 -10.00 0.22 17.05
CA GLU A 125 -11.10 0.96 17.68
C GLU A 125 -12.04 1.61 16.66
N GLU A 126 -11.48 2.17 15.58
CA GLU A 126 -12.25 2.80 14.50
C GLU A 126 -12.87 1.78 13.54
N GLY A 127 -12.58 0.49 13.69
CA GLY A 127 -13.09 -0.57 12.82
C GLY A 127 -12.53 -0.51 11.39
N VAL A 128 -11.29 -0.03 11.23
CA VAL A 128 -10.59 0.07 9.94
C VAL A 128 -9.88 -1.25 9.58
N LEU A 129 -9.64 -2.14 10.56
CA LEU A 129 -8.96 -3.43 10.37
C LEU A 129 -9.88 -4.67 10.33
N VAL A 130 -11.20 -4.51 10.46
CA VAL A 130 -12.16 -5.63 10.52
C VAL A 130 -12.61 -6.11 9.13
N SER A 131 -13.17 -7.32 9.05
CA SER A 131 -13.65 -7.95 7.79
C SER A 131 -14.63 -7.07 6.99
N HIS A 132 -15.54 -6.39 7.70
CA HIS A 132 -16.43 -5.37 7.14
C HIS A 132 -15.96 -3.97 7.54
N GLN A 133 -14.74 -3.63 7.11
CA GLN A 133 -14.07 -2.37 7.44
C GLN A 133 -14.95 -1.15 7.14
N LYS A 134 -15.02 -0.22 8.10
CA LYS A 134 -15.63 1.09 7.85
C LYS A 134 -14.75 1.88 6.86
N PRO A 135 -15.34 2.65 5.93
CA PRO A 135 -14.55 3.54 5.09
C PRO A 135 -13.86 4.60 5.97
N ILE A 136 -12.55 4.81 5.78
CA ILE A 136 -11.75 5.74 6.59
C ILE A 136 -12.36 7.15 6.64
N LYS A 137 -13.00 7.60 5.55
CA LYS A 137 -13.67 8.90 5.49
C LYS A 137 -14.81 9.07 6.50
N GLY A 138 -15.37 7.97 7.00
CA GLY A 138 -16.45 7.96 7.99
C GLY A 138 -15.97 7.63 9.41
N THR A 139 -14.66 7.65 9.68
CA THR A 139 -14.09 7.34 10.99
C THR A 139 -13.18 8.48 11.46
N ALA A 140 -12.87 8.52 12.76
CA ALA A 140 -11.93 9.49 13.33
C ALA A 140 -10.46 9.03 13.19
N PHE A 141 -10.20 7.98 12.40
CA PHE A 141 -8.88 7.36 12.26
C PHE A 141 -7.78 8.36 11.92
N THR A 142 -7.99 9.17 10.88
CA THR A 142 -6.98 10.13 10.42
C THR A 142 -6.69 11.20 11.47
N GLU A 143 -7.72 11.79 12.07
CA GLU A 143 -7.56 12.82 13.11
C GLU A 143 -6.82 12.28 14.33
N ARG A 144 -7.20 11.09 14.81
CA ARG A 144 -6.57 10.45 15.97
C ARG A 144 -5.14 10.03 15.71
N VAL A 145 -4.81 9.56 14.51
CA VAL A 145 -3.42 9.24 14.15
C VAL A 145 -2.58 10.51 14.05
N ILE A 146 -3.12 11.60 13.51
CA ILE A 146 -2.40 12.89 13.49
C ILE A 146 -2.15 13.38 14.92
N ALA A 147 -3.15 13.33 15.79
CA ALA A 147 -3.01 13.70 17.20
C ALA A 147 -1.95 12.86 17.93
N LEU A 148 -1.95 11.53 17.70
CA LEU A 148 -0.93 10.62 18.21
C LEU A 148 0.49 11.04 17.80
N PHE A 149 0.69 11.37 16.53
CA PHE A 149 2.02 11.75 16.03
C PHE A 149 2.50 13.06 16.60
N LYS A 150 1.61 14.05 16.78
CA LYS A 150 1.94 15.33 17.43
C LYS A 150 2.34 15.14 18.88
N ALA A 151 1.55 14.37 19.64
CA ALA A 151 1.84 14.07 21.04
C ALA A 151 3.19 13.36 21.20
N LEU A 152 3.54 12.45 20.29
CA LEU A 152 4.82 11.75 20.30
C LEU A 152 6.00 12.61 19.80
N ALA A 153 5.74 13.66 19.03
CA ALA A 153 6.75 14.61 18.59
C ALA A 153 7.07 15.68 19.66
N GLY A 154 6.19 15.85 20.65
CA GLY A 154 6.30 16.91 21.66
C GLY A 154 5.72 18.26 21.19
N ASP A 155 4.90 18.26 20.13
CA ASP A 155 4.30 19.45 19.53
C ASP A 155 2.90 19.77 20.11
N GLU A 156 2.76 19.84 21.43
CA GLU A 156 1.51 20.29 22.10
C GLU A 156 1.35 21.82 22.11
#